data_AF-A0A7X9PDE2-F1
#
_entry.id   AF-A0A7X9PDE2-F1
#
_cell.length_a   1.000
_cell.length_b   1.000
_cell.length_c   1.000
_cell.angle_alpha   90.00
_cell.angle_beta   90.00
_cell.angle_gamma   90.00
#
_symmetry.space_group_name_H-M   'P 1'
#
loop_
_entity.id
_entity.type
_entity.pdbx_description
1 polymer ?
#
loop_
_entity_poly.entity_id
_entity_poly.type
_entity_poly.pdbx_seq_one_letter_code
_entity_poly.pdbx_strand_id
1 'polypeptide(L)'
;AMQAELDKINQTYSTKILTLQNKIEAQEMDVKTAENSVNQRTLEEVASAGAFALSMLGGRKKSLSSSVSKERMRQTAKDKLGKEKLDLENLHEQLQQLQTTRDAALKTVNDKWGTQIGQISEIPLSPTKSSIFSEVFGVAWMPYYRIQNNGQTIEVAAFTK
;
A
#
# COMPACT_ATOMS: atom_id res chain seq x y z
N ALA A 1 16.04 -2.84 -0.71
CA ALA A 1 15.16 -3.24 0.42
C ALA A 1 13.86 -2.44 0.40
N MET A 2 13.89 -1.11 0.56
CA MET A 2 12.72 -0.22 0.49
C MET A 2 11.81 -0.44 -0.73
N GLN A 3 12.37 -0.42 -1.95
CA GLN A 3 11.57 -0.59 -3.18
C GLN A 3 10.81 -1.94 -3.22
N ALA A 4 11.46 -3.01 -2.78
CA ALA A 4 10.84 -4.34 -2.75
C ALA A 4 9.68 -4.43 -1.74
N GLU A 5 9.77 -3.73 -0.61
CA GLU A 5 8.66 -3.63 0.35
C GLU A 5 7.48 -2.83 -0.22
N LEU A 6 7.76 -1.71 -0.89
CA LEU A 6 6.75 -0.89 -1.57
C LEU A 6 6.05 -1.67 -2.69
N ASP A 7 6.80 -2.39 -3.51
CA ASP A 7 6.26 -3.19 -4.61
C ASP A 7 5.36 -4.31 -4.10
N LYS A 8 5.75 -4.99 -3.01
CA LYS A 8 4.92 -6.03 -2.37
C LYS A 8 3.59 -5.47 -1.83
N ILE A 9 3.64 -4.30 -1.20
CA ILE A 9 2.44 -3.59 -0.72
C ILE A 9 1.56 -3.24 -1.92
N ASN A 10 2.13 -2.60 -2.94
CA ASN A 10 1.41 -2.22 -4.15
C ASN A 10 0.75 -3.41 -4.85
N GLN A 11 1.46 -4.54 -4.97
CA GLN A 11 0.92 -5.75 -5.58
C GLN A 11 -0.25 -6.32 -4.77
N THR A 12 -0.13 -6.35 -3.44
CA THR A 12 -1.20 -6.85 -2.57
C THR A 12 -2.46 -5.99 -2.68
N TYR A 13 -2.30 -4.66 -2.66
CA TYR A 13 -3.44 -3.74 -2.76
C TYR A 13 -4.00 -3.68 -4.18
N SER A 14 -3.18 -3.75 -5.23
CA SER A 14 -3.67 -3.74 -6.62
C SER A 14 -4.55 -4.96 -6.91
N THR A 15 -4.18 -6.16 -6.45
CA THR A 15 -5.04 -7.35 -6.58
C THR A 15 -6.39 -7.17 -5.88
N LYS A 16 -6.38 -6.60 -4.66
CA LYS A 16 -7.63 -6.34 -3.91
C LYS A 16 -8.50 -5.29 -4.60
N ILE A 17 -7.89 -4.21 -5.09
CA ILE A 17 -8.59 -3.15 -5.84
C ILE A 17 -9.22 -3.72 -7.11
N LEU A 18 -8.47 -4.49 -7.90
CA LEU A 18 -8.99 -5.14 -9.10
C LEU A 18 -10.16 -6.08 -8.78
N THR A 19 -10.06 -6.83 -7.69
CA THR A 19 -11.15 -7.71 -7.25
C THR A 19 -12.41 -6.93 -6.90
N LEU A 20 -12.29 -5.77 -6.23
CA LEU A 20 -13.43 -4.90 -5.92
C LEU A 20 -13.97 -4.22 -7.19
N GLN A 21 -13.12 -3.77 -8.09
CA GLN A 21 -13.54 -3.17 -9.37
C GLN A 21 -14.36 -4.14 -10.21
N ASN A 22 -13.90 -5.39 -10.35
CA ASN A 22 -14.66 -6.43 -11.05
C ASN A 22 -16.03 -6.69 -10.39
N LYS A 23 -16.13 -6.58 -9.05
CA LYS A 23 -17.41 -6.70 -8.34
C LYS A 23 -18.30 -5.49 -8.60
N ILE A 24 -17.75 -4.28 -8.63
CA ILE A 24 -18.49 -3.06 -8.96
C ILE A 24 -19.05 -3.16 -10.38
N GLU A 25 -18.24 -3.57 -11.36
CA GLU A 25 -18.69 -3.74 -12.75
C GLU A 25 -19.82 -4.76 -12.87
N ALA A 26 -19.72 -5.89 -12.16
CA ALA A 26 -20.82 -6.86 -12.09
C ALA A 26 -22.08 -6.26 -11.45
N GLN A 27 -21.92 -5.53 -10.34
CA GLN A 27 -23.04 -4.89 -9.64
C GLN A 27 -23.70 -3.78 -10.48
N GLU A 28 -22.93 -3.02 -11.26
CA GLU A 28 -23.45 -2.03 -12.22
C GLU A 28 -24.34 -2.68 -13.28
N MET A 29 -23.94 -3.86 -13.77
CA MET A 29 -24.77 -4.65 -14.69
C MET A 29 -26.06 -5.12 -14.02
N ASP A 30 -26.01 -5.52 -12.75
CA ASP A 30 -27.20 -5.92 -11.97
C ASP A 30 -28.14 -4.76 -11.71
N VAL A 31 -27.62 -3.58 -11.36
CA VAL A 31 -28.39 -2.33 -11.25
C VAL A 31 -29.08 -2.03 -12.58
N LYS A 32 -28.35 -2.05 -13.69
CA LYS A 32 -28.93 -1.81 -15.03
C LYS A 32 -30.03 -2.82 -15.38
N THR A 33 -29.85 -4.07 -15.01
CA THR A 33 -30.85 -5.12 -15.20
C THR A 33 -32.10 -4.87 -14.34
N ALA A 34 -31.93 -4.43 -13.10
CA ALA A 34 -33.02 -4.05 -12.22
C ALA A 34 -33.78 -2.81 -12.74
N GLU A 35 -33.07 -1.81 -13.27
CA GLU A 35 -33.67 -0.62 -13.92
C GLU A 35 -34.53 -1.02 -15.12
N ASN A 36 -34.01 -1.90 -15.98
CA ASN A 36 -34.76 -2.43 -17.12
C ASN A 36 -36.04 -3.17 -16.67
N SER A 37 -35.97 -3.96 -15.60
CA SER A 37 -37.14 -4.64 -15.01
C SER A 37 -38.20 -3.65 -14.52
N VAL A 38 -37.79 -2.56 -13.85
CA VAL A 38 -38.71 -1.51 -13.40
C VAL A 38 -39.36 -0.81 -14.60
N ASN A 39 -38.57 -0.47 -15.63
CA ASN A 39 -39.07 0.16 -16.83
C ASN A 39 -40.06 -0.74 -17.58
N GLN A 40 -39.73 -2.02 -17.78
CA GLN A 40 -40.61 -2.98 -18.44
C GLN A 40 -41.94 -3.12 -17.70
N ARG A 41 -41.92 -3.28 -16.37
CA ARG A 41 -43.15 -3.38 -15.55
C ARG A 41 -43.98 -2.09 -15.59
N THR A 42 -43.34 -0.94 -15.78
CA THR A 42 -44.01 0.36 -15.94
C THR A 42 -44.68 0.48 -17.30
N LEU A 43 -44.00 0.07 -18.37
CA LEU A 43 -44.59 0.00 -19.71
C LEU A 43 -45.75 -1.00 -19.78
N GLU A 44 -45.63 -2.17 -19.15
CA GLU A 44 -46.70 -3.17 -19.08
C GLU A 44 -47.95 -2.65 -18.36
N GLU A 45 -47.78 -1.81 -17.34
CA GLU A 45 -48.90 -1.17 -16.65
C GLU A 45 -49.61 -0.16 -17.54
N VAL A 46 -48.85 0.75 -18.17
CA VAL A 46 -49.41 1.77 -19.07
C VAL A 46 -50.14 1.10 -20.24
N ALA A 47 -49.54 0.06 -20.83
CA ALA A 47 -50.17 -0.72 -21.88
C ALA A 47 -51.43 -1.45 -21.39
N SER A 48 -51.38 -2.05 -20.20
CA SER A 48 -52.55 -2.70 -19.57
C SER A 48 -53.68 -1.71 -19.31
N ALA A 49 -53.36 -0.50 -18.86
CA ALA A 49 -54.34 0.55 -18.57
C ALA A 49 -55.02 1.05 -19.86
N GLY A 50 -54.24 1.26 -20.93
CA GLY A 50 -54.78 1.61 -22.25
C GLY A 50 -55.65 0.50 -22.85
N ALA A 51 -55.21 -0.76 -22.76
CA ALA A 51 -55.99 -1.91 -23.19
C ALA A 51 -57.28 -2.08 -22.37
N PHE A 52 -57.22 -1.80 -21.05
CA PHE A 52 -58.40 -1.82 -20.19
C PHE A 52 -59.41 -0.75 -20.59
N ALA A 53 -58.98 0.50 -20.77
CA ALA A 53 -59.83 1.61 -21.22
C ALA A 53 -60.50 1.28 -22.57
N LEU A 54 -59.75 0.74 -23.54
CA LEU A 54 -60.29 0.34 -24.83
C LEU A 54 -61.27 -0.85 -24.70
N SER A 55 -60.98 -1.82 -23.84
CA SER A 55 -61.87 -2.97 -23.59
C SER A 55 -63.19 -2.60 -22.91
N MET A 56 -63.19 -1.53 -22.10
CA MET A 56 -64.38 -1.00 -21.43
C MET A 56 -65.34 -0.35 -22.44
N LEU A 57 -64.81 0.32 -23.47
CA LEU A 57 -65.59 0.84 -24.61
C LEU A 57 -66.13 -0.28 -25.51
N GLY A 58 -65.43 -1.41 -25.61
CA GLY A 58 -65.81 -2.58 -26.43
C GLY A 58 -66.73 -3.61 -25.76
N GLY A 59 -67.25 -3.35 -24.56
CA GLY A 59 -68.29 -4.18 -23.91
C GLY A 59 -67.86 -5.54 -23.32
N ARG A 60 -66.56 -5.88 -23.31
CA ARG A 60 -66.07 -7.16 -22.74
C ARG A 60 -65.64 -7.00 -21.28
N LYS A 61 -66.36 -7.65 -20.36
CA LYS A 61 -66.04 -7.66 -18.92
C LYS A 61 -64.80 -8.52 -18.64
N LYS A 62 -63.67 -7.94 -18.24
CA LYS A 62 -62.53 -8.68 -17.67
C LYS A 62 -62.46 -8.53 -16.16
N SER A 63 -62.03 -9.60 -15.49
CA SER A 63 -61.91 -9.76 -14.03
C SER A 63 -60.93 -8.75 -13.40
N LEU A 64 -61.39 -8.08 -12.34
CA LEU A 64 -60.70 -7.01 -11.61
C LEU A 64 -59.60 -7.51 -10.63
N SER A 65 -59.46 -8.83 -10.46
CA SER A 65 -58.55 -9.43 -9.47
C SER A 65 -57.05 -9.20 -9.75
N SER A 66 -56.67 -8.78 -10.97
CA SER A 66 -55.27 -8.70 -11.39
C SER A 66 -54.49 -7.45 -10.95
N SER A 67 -55.15 -6.36 -10.53
CA SER A 67 -54.49 -5.06 -10.34
C SER A 67 -53.62 -4.98 -9.06
N VAL A 68 -54.07 -5.60 -7.96
CA VAL A 68 -53.32 -5.59 -6.68
C VAL A 68 -51.99 -6.36 -6.80
N SER A 69 -51.98 -7.45 -7.57
CA SER A 69 -50.78 -8.27 -7.78
C SER A 69 -49.72 -7.54 -8.63
N LYS A 70 -50.14 -6.73 -9.61
CA LYS A 70 -49.25 -5.94 -10.49
C LYS A 70 -48.52 -4.83 -9.73
N GLU A 71 -49.22 -4.12 -8.85
CA GLU A 71 -48.59 -3.06 -8.06
C GLU A 71 -47.56 -3.63 -7.08
N ARG A 72 -47.89 -4.70 -6.37
CA ARG A 72 -46.92 -5.41 -5.51
C ARG A 72 -45.67 -5.81 -6.30
N MET A 73 -45.87 -6.33 -7.50
CA MET A 73 -44.80 -6.75 -8.41
C MET A 73 -43.91 -5.59 -8.86
N ARG A 74 -44.46 -4.39 -9.10
CA ARG A 74 -43.69 -3.18 -9.40
C ARG A 74 -42.91 -2.73 -8.18
N GLN A 75 -43.56 -2.69 -7.02
CA GLN A 75 -42.91 -2.29 -5.78
C GLN A 75 -41.73 -3.20 -5.46
N THR A 76 -41.89 -4.52 -5.60
CA THR A 76 -40.79 -5.48 -5.43
C THR A 76 -39.63 -5.21 -6.40
N ALA A 77 -39.91 -4.80 -7.64
CA ALA A 77 -38.86 -4.47 -8.61
C ALA A 77 -38.12 -3.17 -8.26
N LYS A 78 -38.84 -2.15 -7.77
CA LYS A 78 -38.24 -0.90 -7.27
C LYS A 78 -37.40 -1.15 -6.01
N ASP A 79 -37.91 -1.96 -5.08
CA ASP A 79 -37.19 -2.34 -3.87
C ASP A 79 -35.90 -3.10 -4.21
N LYS A 80 -35.96 -4.00 -5.22
CA LYS A 80 -34.77 -4.67 -5.74
C LYS A 80 -33.77 -3.66 -6.29
N LEU A 81 -34.20 -2.75 -7.16
CA LEU A 81 -33.33 -1.70 -7.71
C LEU A 81 -32.67 -0.86 -6.60
N GLY A 82 -33.42 -0.49 -5.56
CA GLY A 82 -32.89 0.26 -4.42
C GLY A 82 -31.80 -0.52 -3.68
N LYS A 83 -32.01 -1.83 -3.47
CA LYS A 83 -30.98 -2.71 -2.87
C LYS A 83 -29.72 -2.79 -3.73
N GLU A 84 -29.87 -3.05 -5.03
CA GLU A 84 -28.70 -3.17 -5.92
C GLU A 84 -27.88 -1.87 -5.96
N LYS A 85 -28.55 -0.70 -5.89
CA LYS A 85 -27.89 0.62 -5.82
C LYS A 85 -27.18 0.85 -4.50
N LEU A 86 -27.79 0.47 -3.38
CA LEU A 86 -27.15 0.54 -2.07
C LEU A 86 -25.92 -0.38 -1.99
N ASP A 87 -26.02 -1.58 -2.55
CA ASP A 87 -24.92 -2.53 -2.60
C ASP A 87 -23.76 -1.99 -3.47
N LEU A 88 -24.07 -1.32 -4.58
CA LEU A 88 -23.08 -0.63 -5.41
C LEU A 88 -22.40 0.52 -4.65
N GLU A 89 -23.16 1.33 -3.92
CA GLU A 89 -22.62 2.43 -3.10
C GLU A 89 -21.68 1.90 -2.01
N ASN A 90 -22.08 0.82 -1.32
CA ASN A 90 -21.25 0.14 -0.33
C ASN A 90 -19.93 -0.40 -0.92
N LEU A 91 -19.97 -0.91 -2.17
CA LEU A 91 -18.75 -1.38 -2.86
C LEU A 91 -17.83 -0.21 -3.23
N HIS A 92 -18.37 0.95 -3.63
CA HIS A 92 -17.57 2.14 -3.85
C HIS A 92 -16.92 2.67 -2.57
N GLU A 93 -17.66 2.68 -1.46
CA GLU A 93 -17.12 3.08 -0.16
C GLU A 93 -15.97 2.16 0.27
N GLN A 94 -16.14 0.83 0.14
CA GLN A 94 -15.09 -0.15 0.39
C GLN A 94 -13.86 0.09 -0.49
N LEU A 95 -14.04 0.46 -1.76
CA LEU A 95 -12.94 0.78 -2.66
C LEU A 95 -12.18 2.03 -2.22
N GLN A 96 -12.89 3.09 -1.83
CA GLN A 96 -12.27 4.31 -1.30
C GLN A 96 -11.52 4.05 0.01
N GLN A 97 -12.11 3.28 0.93
CA GLN A 97 -11.46 2.89 2.18
C GLN A 97 -10.21 2.05 1.92
N LEU A 98 -10.23 1.18 0.92
CA LEU A 98 -9.07 0.38 0.54
C LEU A 98 -7.95 1.25 -0.06
N GLN A 99 -8.30 2.25 -0.88
CA GLN A 99 -7.34 3.21 -1.45
C GLN A 99 -6.68 4.06 -0.36
N THR A 100 -7.46 4.62 0.56
CA THR A 100 -6.92 5.40 1.69
C THR A 100 -6.03 4.56 2.60
N THR A 101 -6.40 3.30 2.85
CA THR A 101 -5.57 2.36 3.61
C THR A 101 -4.25 2.04 2.90
N ARG A 102 -4.28 1.86 1.58
CA ARG A 102 -3.06 1.67 0.77
C ARG A 102 -2.13 2.88 0.90
N ASP A 103 -2.66 4.08 0.74
CA ASP A 103 -1.85 5.31 0.77
C ASP A 103 -1.24 5.54 2.16
N ALA A 104 -1.99 5.24 3.23
CA ALA A 104 -1.49 5.26 4.60
C ALA A 104 -0.37 4.22 4.82
N ALA A 105 -0.50 3.02 4.26
CA ALA A 105 0.53 1.98 4.33
C ALA A 105 1.82 2.40 3.58
N LEU A 106 1.69 2.99 2.39
CA LEU A 106 2.83 3.52 1.64
C LEU A 106 3.55 4.63 2.40
N LYS A 107 2.80 5.58 2.99
CA LYS A 107 3.35 6.65 3.82
C LYS A 107 4.11 6.09 5.02
N THR A 108 3.55 5.11 5.72
CA THR A 108 4.18 4.47 6.88
C THR A 108 5.52 3.84 6.52
N VAL A 109 5.62 3.18 5.36
CA VAL A 109 6.89 2.61 4.89
C VAL A 109 7.87 3.73 4.55
N ASN A 110 7.43 4.77 3.84
CA ASN A 110 8.29 5.90 3.50
C ASN A 110 8.85 6.60 4.75
N ASP A 111 8.03 6.83 5.77
CA ASP A 111 8.42 7.46 7.03
C ASP A 111 9.44 6.60 7.81
N LYS A 112 9.25 5.26 7.82
CA LYS A 112 10.20 4.31 8.42
C LYS A 112 11.58 4.39 7.75
N TRP A 113 11.63 4.36 6.42
CA TRP A 113 12.88 4.42 5.68
C TRP A 113 13.53 5.82 5.73
N GLY A 114 12.74 6.89 5.74
CA GLY A 114 13.23 8.26 5.94
C GLY A 114 13.90 8.46 7.31
N THR A 115 13.35 7.86 8.37
CA THR A 115 13.93 7.91 9.72
C THR A 115 15.25 7.13 9.82
N GLN A 116 15.37 5.98 9.12
CA GLN A 116 16.60 5.18 9.15
C GLN A 116 17.77 5.81 8.39
N ILE A 117 17.51 6.54 7.30
CA ILE A 117 18.56 7.27 6.57
C ILE A 117 19.18 8.38 7.43
N GLY A 118 18.42 8.94 8.38
CA GLY A 118 18.90 9.97 9.31
C GLY A 118 19.79 9.44 10.46
N GLN A 119 19.85 8.12 10.70
CA GLN A 119 20.72 7.53 11.71
C GLN A 119 22.11 7.24 11.11
N ILE A 120 22.86 8.30 10.82
CA ILE A 120 24.30 8.18 10.54
C ILE A 120 24.99 7.87 11.87
N SER A 121 25.41 6.62 12.05
CA SER A 121 26.27 6.23 13.17
C SER A 121 27.72 6.51 12.77
N GLU A 122 28.33 7.54 13.36
CA GLU A 122 29.78 7.70 13.30
C GLU A 122 30.42 6.53 14.07
N ILE A 123 31.14 5.66 13.36
CA ILE A 123 31.96 4.62 13.98
C ILE A 123 33.33 5.25 14.23
N PRO A 124 33.72 5.56 15.47
CA PRO A 124 35.04 6.10 15.75
C PRO A 124 36.09 5.02 15.48
N LEU A 125 36.80 5.15 14.36
CA LEU A 125 37.97 4.33 14.08
C LEU A 125 39.14 4.87 14.91
N SER A 126 39.40 4.27 16.07
CA SER A 126 40.62 4.57 16.83
C SER A 126 41.83 4.00 16.09
N PRO A 127 42.87 4.79 15.78
CA PRO A 127 44.09 4.25 15.18
C PRO A 127 44.73 3.25 16.14
N THR A 128 44.79 1.98 15.76
CA THR A 128 45.42 0.92 16.57
C THR A 128 46.94 0.96 16.39
N LYS A 129 47.70 0.92 17.50
CA LYS A 129 49.17 0.93 17.52
C LYS A 129 49.83 -0.24 16.76
N SER A 130 49.04 -1.24 16.36
CA SER A 130 49.47 -2.43 15.61
C SER A 130 49.98 -2.13 14.19
N SER A 131 49.68 -0.97 13.61
CA SER A 131 50.12 -0.60 12.26
C SER A 131 51.30 0.39 12.22
N ILE A 132 52.01 0.58 13.34
CA ILE A 132 53.23 1.39 13.39
C ILE A 132 54.43 0.46 13.21
N PHE A 133 54.96 0.38 11.99
CA PHE A 133 56.20 -0.33 11.70
C PHE A 133 57.37 0.67 11.83
N SER A 134 58.22 0.48 12.85
CA SER A 134 59.47 1.24 12.98
C SER A 134 60.51 0.60 12.06
N GLU A 135 60.63 1.10 10.83
CA GLU A 135 61.57 0.55 9.83
C GLU A 135 63.04 0.78 10.18
N VAL A 136 63.33 1.77 11.03
CA VAL A 136 64.71 2.13 11.41
C VAL A 136 64.81 2.25 12.93
N PHE A 137 65.66 1.42 13.53
CA PHE A 137 66.13 1.57 14.90
C PHE A 137 67.65 1.53 14.90
N GLY A 138 68.27 2.35 15.76
CA GLY A 138 69.72 2.47 15.85
C GLY A 138 70.16 2.96 17.22
N VAL A 139 71.39 2.64 17.60
CA VAL A 139 71.97 3.06 18.88
C VAL A 139 72.48 4.49 18.73
N ALA A 140 71.79 5.45 19.36
CA ALA A 140 72.14 6.86 19.28
C ALA A 140 73.38 7.24 20.11
N TRP A 141 73.79 6.38 21.05
CA TRP A 141 74.90 6.67 21.96
C TRP A 141 75.57 5.41 22.48
N MET A 142 76.90 5.41 22.49
CA MET A 142 77.71 4.39 23.15
C MET A 142 78.66 5.05 24.17
N PRO A 143 78.75 4.53 25.41
CA PRO A 143 79.57 5.12 26.45
C PRO A 143 81.06 4.84 26.26
N TYR A 144 81.88 5.85 26.54
CA TYR A 144 83.34 5.76 26.63
C TYR A 144 83.82 6.39 27.95
N TYR A 145 84.76 5.73 28.62
CA TYR A 145 85.45 6.28 29.78
C TYR A 145 86.70 7.04 29.35
N ARG A 146 86.93 8.21 29.94
CA ARG A 146 88.18 8.97 29.78
C ARG A 146 89.10 8.68 30.95
N ILE A 147 90.28 8.15 30.66
CA ILE A 147 91.33 7.92 31.65
C ILE A 147 92.58 8.68 31.24
N GLN A 148 93.29 9.23 32.23
CA GLN A 148 94.57 9.89 32.00
C GLN A 148 95.72 8.92 32.28
N ASN A 149 96.58 8.70 31.29
CA ASN A 149 97.78 7.88 31.43
C ASN A 149 98.98 8.69 30.93
N ASN A 150 99.98 8.93 31.78
CA ASN A 150 101.20 9.68 31.46
C ASN A 150 100.96 11.02 30.73
N GLY A 151 99.97 11.80 31.18
CA GLY A 151 99.65 13.11 30.62
C GLY A 151 98.89 13.09 29.28
N GLN A 152 98.56 11.92 28.75
CA GLN A 152 97.69 11.76 27.58
C GLN A 152 96.30 11.27 27.99
N THR A 153 95.26 11.88 27.44
CA THR A 153 93.87 11.44 27.67
C THR A 153 93.53 10.39 26.62
N ILE A 154 93.17 9.19 27.07
CA ILE A 154 92.74 8.09 26.21
C ILE A 154 91.27 7.73 26.50
N GLU A 155 90.52 7.44 25.43
CA GLU A 155 89.13 7.01 25.51
C GLU A 155 89.05 5.48 25.41
N VAL A 156 88.42 4.85 26.41
CA VAL A 156 88.24 3.39 26.49
C VAL A 156 86.76 3.06 26.42
N ALA A 157 86.37 2.12 25.56
CA ALA A 157 84.97 1.70 25.43
C ALA A 157 84.44 1.14 26.75
N ALA A 158 83.28 1.63 27.18
CA ALA A 158 82.61 1.19 28.41
C ALA A 158 81.69 -0.03 28.19
N PHE A 159 81.83 -0.71 27.04
CA PHE A 159 81.04 -1.87 26.67
C PHE A 159 81.96 -2.96 26.12
N THR A 160 81.57 -4.21 26.34
CA THR A 160 82.24 -5.40 25.81
C THR A 160 81.49 -5.87 24.56
N LYS A 161 82.24 -6.34 23.55
CA LYS A 161 81.67 -6.91 22.32
C LYS A 161 81.19 -8.34 22.55
#